data_AF-A0A6H0SIP8-F1
#
_entry.id   AF-A0A6H0SIP8-F1
#
_cell.length_a   1.000
_cell.length_b   1.000
_cell.length_c   1.000
_cell.angle_alpha   90.00
_cell.angle_beta   90.00
_cell.angle_gamma   90.00
#
_symmetry.space_group_name_H-M   'P 1'
#
loop_
_entity.id
_entity.type
_entity.pdbx_description
1 polymer ?
#
loop_
_entity_poly.entity_id
_entity_poly.type
_entity_poly.pdbx_seq_one_letter_code
_entity_poly.pdbx_strand_id
1 'polypeptide(L)'
;MWLGFTLDLSSLGKLKSLGSWMGIHGPAQNSQPAPADDLFSGGRIMLRDNQLVDYYEDPYSPGLYRYETNRYPYVEVEHDGELFHAQAQGWKGNMLMIARIKNQLGRVDNGAKETLWIPANSCQRIRREDSTWVTTEDDHEWHKSEDQKIKYRADPWTVYA
;
A
#
# COMPACT_ATOMS: atom_id res chain seq x y z
N MET A 1 -31.06 46.78 17.29
CA MET A 1 -30.69 46.79 18.71
C MET A 1 -29.37 46.05 18.83
N TRP A 2 -28.28 46.77 19.08
CA TRP A 2 -26.91 46.24 19.11
C TRP A 2 -26.56 45.82 20.53
N LEU A 3 -25.96 44.65 20.72
CA LEU A 3 -25.25 44.29 21.95
C LEU A 3 -23.90 43.67 21.56
N GLY A 4 -22.85 44.49 21.70
CA GLY A 4 -21.47 44.05 21.63
C GLY A 4 -21.00 43.56 22.99
N PHE A 5 -20.26 42.45 22.99
CA PHE A 5 -19.48 41.98 24.14
C PHE A 5 -18.01 42.21 23.85
N THR A 6 -17.41 43.13 24.60
CA THR A 6 -15.96 43.30 24.75
C THR A 6 -15.51 42.50 25.96
N LEU A 7 -14.54 41.60 25.80
CA LEU A 7 -13.83 40.95 26.89
C LEU A 7 -12.46 41.61 27.09
N ASP A 8 -12.22 41.96 28.35
CA ASP A 8 -11.09 42.70 28.91
C ASP A 8 -9.87 41.78 29.10
N LEU A 9 -8.71 42.24 28.62
CA LEU A 9 -7.38 41.69 28.88
C LEU A 9 -6.74 42.50 30.01
N SER A 10 -6.76 42.00 31.24
CA SER A 10 -5.78 42.39 32.26
C SER A 10 -5.86 41.54 33.54
N SER A 11 -4.88 40.66 33.75
CA SER A 11 -4.17 40.60 35.05
C SER A 11 -2.92 39.73 34.96
N LEU A 12 -1.77 40.42 35.06
CA LEU A 12 -0.47 39.85 35.37
C LEU A 12 -0.47 39.19 36.76
N GLY A 13 0.26 38.07 36.88
CA GLY A 13 0.71 37.52 38.15
C GLY A 13 1.97 36.69 37.98
N LYS A 14 3.13 37.35 38.05
CA LYS A 14 4.47 36.74 38.09
C LYS A 14 4.68 35.97 39.39
N LEU A 15 5.36 34.82 39.34
CA LEU A 15 6.37 34.47 40.34
C LEU A 15 7.37 33.44 39.80
N LYS A 16 8.64 33.72 40.10
CA LYS A 16 9.86 33.07 39.63
C LYS A 16 10.15 31.83 40.47
N SER A 17 10.74 30.80 39.85
CA SER A 17 11.60 29.84 40.54
C SER A 17 12.85 29.59 39.70
N LEU A 18 13.98 30.02 40.24
CA LEU A 18 15.34 29.83 39.74
C LEU A 18 15.85 28.45 40.15
N GLY A 19 16.38 27.70 39.20
CA GLY A 19 17.11 26.46 39.42
C GLY A 19 17.95 26.14 38.20
N SER A 20 19.10 26.82 38.07
CA SER A 20 20.12 26.56 37.06
C SER A 20 21.15 25.60 37.67
N TRP A 21 21.38 24.42 37.09
CA TRP A 21 22.69 23.72 37.15
C TRP A 21 22.92 22.89 35.89
N MET A 22 23.87 23.39 35.09
CA MET A 22 24.82 22.76 34.18
C MET A 22 24.61 21.33 33.66
N GLY A 23 24.55 21.25 32.33
CA GLY A 23 24.97 20.09 31.53
C GLY A 23 25.34 20.56 30.13
N ILE A 24 26.61 20.93 29.93
CA ILE A 24 27.22 21.24 28.62
C ILE A 24 27.63 19.91 28.00
N HIS A 25 27.14 19.57 26.80
CA HIS A 25 27.89 18.89 25.73
C HIS A 25 27.04 18.80 24.44
N GLY A 26 27.56 19.40 23.35
CA GLY A 26 27.28 18.99 21.97
C GLY A 26 26.45 19.96 21.11
N PRO A 27 27.05 20.66 20.12
CA PRO A 27 26.28 21.21 19.02
C PRO A 27 25.74 20.07 18.17
N ALA A 28 24.42 19.89 18.14
CA ALA A 28 23.76 18.97 17.23
C ALA A 28 23.79 19.54 15.81
N GLN A 29 24.90 19.34 15.10
CA GLN A 29 24.93 19.44 13.64
C GLN A 29 25.75 18.27 13.07
N ASN A 30 25.03 17.23 12.66
CA ASN A 30 25.32 16.58 11.41
C ASN A 30 23.97 16.15 10.82
N SER A 31 23.43 17.02 9.99
CA SER A 31 22.50 16.66 8.93
C SER A 31 23.17 15.62 8.04
N GLN A 32 23.03 14.35 8.40
CA GLN A 32 23.13 13.28 7.42
C GLN A 32 21.99 13.51 6.42
N PRO A 33 22.25 13.52 5.10
CA PRO A 33 21.17 13.25 4.18
C PRO A 33 20.57 11.90 4.62
N ALA A 34 19.25 11.85 4.76
CA ALA A 34 18.55 10.59 4.96
C ALA A 34 19.12 9.58 3.94
N PRO A 35 19.43 8.34 4.35
CA PRO A 35 19.85 7.32 3.40
C PRO A 35 18.79 7.24 2.30
N ALA A 36 19.19 6.95 1.08
CA ALA A 36 18.30 6.80 -0.08
C ALA A 36 17.32 5.62 0.02
N ASP A 37 16.99 5.19 1.24
CA ASP A 37 16.20 4.01 1.61
C ASP A 37 14.73 4.36 1.90
N ASP A 38 14.32 5.62 1.82
CA ASP A 38 12.96 6.09 2.14
C ASP A 38 12.10 6.33 0.88
N LEU A 39 12.27 5.49 -0.15
CA LEU A 39 11.49 5.60 -1.39
C LEU A 39 10.09 4.96 -1.31
N PHE A 40 9.80 4.24 -0.23
CA PHE A 40 8.52 3.59 0.03
C PHE A 40 8.21 3.68 1.53
N SER A 41 7.64 4.80 1.99
CA SER A 41 6.98 4.82 3.30
C SER A 41 5.76 3.90 3.22
N GLY A 42 5.97 2.59 3.39
CA GLY A 42 4.95 1.56 3.32
C GLY A 42 3.81 1.90 4.26
N GLY A 43 2.65 2.23 3.69
CA GLY A 43 1.44 2.49 4.43
C GLY A 43 0.74 1.17 4.68
N ARG A 44 0.51 0.80 5.94
CA ARG A 44 -0.40 -0.31 6.23
C ARG A 44 -1.83 0.22 6.28
N ILE A 45 -2.73 -0.30 5.44
CA ILE A 45 -4.17 -0.12 5.67
C ILE A 45 -4.60 -1.11 6.71
N MET A 46 -5.43 -0.64 7.63
CA MET A 46 -6.32 -1.54 8.34
C MET A 46 -7.51 -1.84 7.44
N LEU A 47 -7.61 -3.08 6.96
CA LEU A 47 -8.81 -3.54 6.27
C LEU A 47 -10.02 -3.52 7.22
N ARG A 48 -11.23 -3.59 6.64
CA ARG A 48 -12.50 -3.62 7.38
C ARG A 48 -12.56 -4.71 8.47
N ASP A 49 -11.77 -5.77 8.31
CA ASP A 49 -11.67 -6.92 9.23
C ASP A 49 -10.45 -6.85 10.17
N ASN A 50 -9.92 -5.64 10.40
CA ASN A 50 -8.79 -5.38 11.29
C ASN A 50 -7.50 -6.13 10.92
N GLN A 51 -7.31 -6.40 9.62
CA GLN A 51 -6.10 -6.99 9.08
C GLN A 51 -5.23 -5.94 8.40
N LEU A 52 -3.92 -6.00 8.67
CA LEU A 52 -2.94 -5.14 8.01
C LEU A 52 -2.52 -5.77 6.68
N VAL A 53 -2.46 -4.95 5.64
CA VAL A 53 -1.87 -5.32 4.35
C VAL A 53 -0.74 -4.36 4.03
N ASP A 54 0.38 -4.94 3.59
CA ASP A 54 1.55 -4.19 3.16
C ASP A 54 1.36 -3.73 1.70
N TYR A 55 1.25 -2.42 1.53
CA TYR A 55 1.25 -1.73 0.25
C TYR A 55 1.85 -0.32 0.48
N TYR A 56 2.01 0.45 -0.58
CA TYR A 56 2.35 1.87 -0.48
C TYR A 56 1.48 2.68 -1.45
N GLU A 57 1.17 3.91 -1.09
CA GLU A 57 0.59 4.85 -2.06
C GLU A 57 1.69 5.32 -3.00
N ASP A 58 1.45 5.26 -4.31
CA ASP A 58 2.41 5.68 -5.32
C ASP A 58 2.64 7.20 -5.20
N PRO A 59 3.88 7.65 -4.94
CA PRO A 59 4.16 9.07 -4.67
C PRO A 59 3.90 9.97 -5.88
N TYR A 60 3.83 9.40 -7.08
CA TYR A 60 3.59 10.13 -8.32
C TYR A 60 2.13 10.06 -8.80
N SER A 61 1.31 9.22 -8.17
CA SER A 61 -0.09 9.03 -8.56
C SER A 61 -0.98 8.89 -7.32
N PRO A 62 -1.46 10.01 -6.75
CA PRO A 62 -2.34 9.98 -5.58
C PRO A 62 -3.55 9.06 -5.80
N GLY A 63 -3.87 8.29 -4.77
CA GLY A 63 -4.92 7.26 -4.75
C GLY A 63 -4.58 5.97 -5.50
N LEU A 64 -3.39 5.83 -6.07
CA LEU A 64 -2.87 4.54 -6.54
C LEU A 64 -2.12 3.87 -5.41
N TYR A 65 -2.56 2.68 -5.02
CA TYR A 65 -1.92 1.84 -4.02
C TYR A 65 -1.26 0.65 -4.68
N ARG A 66 -0.02 0.34 -4.31
CA ARG A 66 0.79 -0.69 -4.96
C ARG A 66 1.31 -1.69 -3.95
N TYR A 67 1.30 -2.95 -4.34
CA TYR A 67 1.96 -4.00 -3.57
C TYR A 67 3.48 -3.85 -3.66
N GLU A 68 4.17 -4.34 -2.64
CA GLU A 68 5.62 -4.47 -2.66
C GLU A 68 6.06 -5.43 -3.77
N THR A 69 7.27 -5.21 -4.29
CA THR A 69 7.85 -6.09 -5.31
C THR A 69 7.96 -7.51 -4.80
N ASN A 70 7.58 -8.48 -5.64
CA ASN A 70 7.54 -9.92 -5.36
C ASN A 70 6.48 -10.36 -4.33
N ARG A 71 5.58 -9.47 -3.95
CA ARG A 71 4.44 -9.71 -3.04
C ARG A 71 3.12 -9.36 -3.71
N TYR A 72 2.97 -9.81 -4.94
CA TYR A 72 1.81 -9.51 -5.76
C TYR A 72 0.76 -10.62 -5.62
N PRO A 73 -0.46 -10.34 -5.14
CA PRO A 73 -1.52 -11.34 -5.13
C PRO A 73 -1.80 -11.89 -6.52
N TYR A 74 -2.07 -13.19 -6.60
CA TYR A 74 -2.53 -13.82 -7.84
C TYR A 74 -4.03 -13.65 -7.99
N VAL A 75 -4.46 -13.38 -9.22
CA VAL A 75 -5.87 -13.20 -9.57
C VAL A 75 -6.21 -13.98 -10.83
N GLU A 76 -7.40 -14.54 -10.85
CA GLU A 76 -8.09 -14.98 -12.07
C GLU A 76 -8.96 -13.82 -12.56
N VAL A 77 -8.91 -13.56 -13.86
CA VAL A 77 -9.49 -12.36 -14.48
C VAL A 77 -10.36 -12.78 -15.65
N GLU A 78 -11.61 -12.34 -15.63
CA GLU A 78 -12.52 -12.43 -16.77
C GLU A 78 -12.56 -11.08 -17.49
N HIS A 79 -12.06 -11.03 -18.73
CA HIS A 79 -12.02 -9.81 -19.53
C HIS A 79 -12.24 -10.13 -21.01
N ASP A 80 -13.18 -9.44 -21.66
CA ASP A 80 -13.53 -9.62 -23.08
C ASP A 80 -13.84 -11.08 -23.48
N GLY A 81 -14.41 -11.85 -22.55
CA GLY A 81 -14.75 -13.27 -22.76
C GLY A 81 -13.56 -14.23 -22.64
N GLU A 82 -12.38 -13.73 -22.26
CA GLU A 82 -11.20 -14.52 -21.92
C GLU A 82 -11.07 -14.67 -20.40
N LEU A 83 -10.74 -15.87 -19.93
CA LEU A 83 -10.37 -16.14 -18.54
C LEU A 83 -8.87 -16.42 -18.47
N PHE A 84 -8.14 -15.65 -17.67
CA PHE A 84 -6.69 -15.80 -17.53
C PHE A 84 -6.18 -15.47 -16.13
N HIS A 85 -4.97 -15.94 -15.82
CA HIS A 85 -4.29 -15.63 -14.56
C HIS A 85 -3.34 -14.44 -14.70
N ALA A 86 -3.30 -13.63 -13.65
CA ALA A 86 -2.48 -12.43 -13.57
C ALA A 86 -2.01 -12.19 -12.12
N GLN A 87 -1.16 -11.18 -11.93
CA GLN A 87 -0.74 -10.67 -10.63
C GLN A 87 -1.28 -9.26 -10.47
N ALA A 88 -1.92 -8.99 -9.33
CA ALA A 88 -2.34 -7.66 -8.93
C ALA A 88 -1.12 -6.84 -8.49
N GLN A 89 -0.78 -5.81 -9.26
CA GLN A 89 0.36 -4.93 -8.99
C GLN A 89 -0.05 -3.74 -8.10
N GLY A 90 -1.32 -3.35 -8.16
CA GLY A 90 -1.86 -2.23 -7.40
C GLY A 90 -3.32 -1.96 -7.75
N TRP A 91 -3.92 -0.96 -7.14
CA TRP A 91 -5.30 -0.54 -7.41
C TRP A 91 -5.49 0.97 -7.26
N LYS A 92 -6.51 1.49 -7.94
CA LYS A 92 -6.96 2.89 -7.82
C LYS A 92 -8.48 2.93 -7.89
N GLY A 93 -9.12 3.23 -6.77
CA GLY A 93 -10.58 3.06 -6.63
C GLY A 93 -10.98 1.61 -6.93
N ASN A 94 -11.98 1.42 -7.78
CA ASN A 94 -12.49 0.10 -8.21
C ASN A 94 -11.71 -0.51 -9.42
N MET A 95 -10.53 0.00 -9.74
CA MET A 95 -9.71 -0.52 -10.83
C MET A 95 -8.46 -1.19 -10.28
N LEU A 96 -8.22 -2.43 -10.71
CA LEU A 96 -7.05 -3.22 -10.40
C LEU A 96 -6.03 -3.11 -11.54
N MET A 97 -4.81 -2.70 -11.21
CA MET A 97 -3.67 -2.77 -12.10
C MET A 97 -3.10 -4.18 -12.05
N ILE A 98 -3.20 -4.92 -13.14
CA ILE A 98 -2.71 -6.30 -13.24
C ILE A 98 -1.53 -6.39 -14.21
N ALA A 99 -0.65 -7.34 -13.99
CA ALA A 99 0.35 -7.77 -14.96
C ALA A 99 0.00 -9.20 -15.44
N ARG A 100 0.08 -9.46 -16.75
CA ARG A 100 -0.07 -10.81 -17.34
C ARG A 100 0.94 -11.03 -18.46
N ILE A 101 1.18 -12.27 -18.86
CA ILE A 101 1.98 -12.59 -20.05
C ILE A 101 1.08 -12.47 -21.28
N LYS A 102 1.49 -11.67 -22.26
CA LYS A 102 0.70 -11.39 -23.47
C LYS A 102 0.50 -12.61 -24.39
N ASN A 103 1.49 -13.50 -24.46
CA ASN A 103 1.52 -14.64 -25.37
C ASN A 103 1.97 -15.91 -24.64
N GLN A 104 1.03 -16.69 -24.10
CA GLN A 104 1.31 -18.06 -23.66
C GLN A 104 1.09 -19.04 -24.82
N LEU A 105 2.04 -19.12 -25.76
CA LEU A 105 2.03 -20.17 -26.79
C LEU A 105 2.76 -21.42 -26.24
N GLY A 106 2.04 -22.26 -25.50
CA GLY A 106 2.61 -23.46 -24.88
C GLY A 106 3.49 -23.15 -23.66
N ARG A 107 4.67 -23.80 -23.53
CA ARG A 107 5.60 -23.63 -22.39
C ARG A 107 6.69 -22.57 -22.60
N VAL A 108 6.68 -21.86 -23.74
CA VAL A 108 7.71 -20.86 -24.04
C VAL A 108 7.12 -19.48 -23.80
N ASP A 109 7.57 -18.85 -22.71
CA ASP A 109 7.27 -17.46 -22.38
C ASP A 109 8.31 -16.56 -23.07
N ASN A 110 7.84 -15.58 -23.85
CA ASN A 110 8.71 -14.56 -24.44
C ASN A 110 9.09 -13.46 -23.43
N GLY A 111 8.64 -13.58 -22.17
CA GLY A 111 8.91 -12.67 -21.06
C GLY A 111 8.16 -11.34 -21.14
N ALA A 112 7.41 -11.09 -22.21
CA ALA A 112 6.69 -9.86 -22.42
C ALA A 112 5.45 -9.81 -21.50
N LYS A 113 5.60 -9.12 -20.38
CA LYS A 113 4.49 -8.76 -19.49
C LYS A 113 3.75 -7.57 -20.07
N GLU A 114 2.43 -7.62 -20.07
CA GLU A 114 1.58 -6.46 -20.31
C GLU A 114 0.84 -6.08 -19.04
N THR A 115 0.64 -4.77 -18.86
CA THR A 115 -0.10 -4.21 -17.73
C THR A 115 -1.46 -3.74 -18.21
N LEU A 116 -2.51 -4.18 -17.53
CA LEU A 116 -3.89 -3.80 -17.82
C LEU A 116 -4.55 -3.22 -16.57
N TRP A 117 -5.55 -2.37 -16.78
CA TRP A 117 -6.43 -1.88 -15.73
C TRP A 117 -7.78 -2.55 -15.89
N ILE A 118 -8.16 -3.36 -14.90
CA ILE A 118 -9.37 -4.18 -14.94
C ILE A 118 -10.29 -3.79 -13.78
N PRO A 119 -11.61 -3.71 -13.98
CA PRO A 119 -12.56 -3.54 -12.89
C PRO A 119 -12.36 -4.60 -11.81
N ALA A 120 -12.32 -4.22 -10.54
CA ALA A 120 -11.97 -5.15 -9.48
C ALA A 120 -13.02 -6.27 -9.30
N ASN A 121 -14.27 -6.03 -9.71
CA ASN A 121 -15.34 -7.03 -9.74
C ASN A 121 -15.18 -8.10 -10.83
N SER A 122 -14.30 -7.87 -11.81
CA SER A 122 -13.92 -8.85 -12.84
C SER A 122 -12.72 -9.70 -12.43
N CYS A 123 -12.20 -9.50 -11.21
CA CYS A 123 -11.03 -10.18 -10.69
C CYS A 123 -11.40 -11.00 -9.45
N GLN A 124 -10.97 -12.25 -9.42
CA GLN A 124 -11.05 -13.10 -8.23
C GLN A 124 -9.65 -13.43 -7.75
N ARG A 125 -9.35 -13.18 -6.48
CA ARG A 125 -8.07 -13.62 -5.90
C ARG A 125 -8.01 -15.13 -5.81
N ILE A 126 -6.87 -15.67 -6.24
CA ILE A 126 -6.56 -17.10 -6.20
C ILE A 126 -5.27 -17.32 -5.41
N ARG A 127 -5.03 -18.56 -5.02
CA ARG A 127 -3.77 -18.92 -4.37
C ARG A 127 -2.65 -18.93 -5.37
N ARG A 128 -1.41 -18.77 -4.87
CA ARG A 128 -0.22 -18.95 -5.71
C ARG A 128 -0.18 -20.34 -6.35
N GLU A 129 -0.53 -21.38 -5.59
CA GLU A 129 -0.52 -22.78 -6.08
C GLU A 129 -1.52 -23.05 -7.21
N ASP A 130 -2.60 -22.26 -7.26
CA ASP A 130 -3.64 -22.37 -8.29
C ASP A 130 -3.28 -21.57 -9.55
N SER A 131 -2.25 -20.70 -9.47
CA SER A 131 -1.84 -19.87 -10.59
C SER A 131 -0.95 -20.62 -11.58
N THR A 132 -1.34 -20.60 -12.84
CA THR A 132 -0.51 -21.00 -13.98
C THR A 132 0.64 -20.02 -14.26
N TRP A 133 0.63 -18.83 -13.64
CA TRP A 133 1.64 -17.78 -13.80
C TRP A 133 2.53 -17.58 -12.57
N VAL A 134 2.62 -18.61 -11.73
CA VAL A 134 3.52 -18.59 -10.58
C VAL A 134 4.98 -18.34 -10.98
N THR A 135 5.69 -17.42 -10.32
CA THR A 135 7.10 -17.11 -10.63
C THR A 135 8.05 -17.61 -9.53
N THR A 136 9.30 -17.87 -9.90
CA THR A 136 10.36 -18.28 -8.96
C THR A 136 10.90 -17.11 -8.14
N GLU A 137 10.60 -15.87 -8.54
CA GLU A 137 11.04 -14.63 -7.86
C GLU A 137 10.11 -14.22 -6.71
N ASP A 138 9.00 -14.94 -6.52
CA ASP A 138 8.01 -14.66 -5.48
C ASP A 138 8.57 -14.82 -4.07
N ASP A 139 8.10 -13.97 -3.14
CA ASP A 139 8.26 -14.20 -1.70
C ASP A 139 7.35 -15.36 -1.25
N HIS A 140 7.90 -16.57 -1.29
CA HIS A 140 7.15 -17.80 -1.04
C HIS A 140 6.49 -17.83 0.36
N GLU A 141 7.16 -17.30 1.39
CA GLU A 141 6.60 -17.28 2.75
C GLU A 141 5.46 -16.28 2.87
N TRP A 142 5.57 -15.11 2.24
CA TRP A 142 4.48 -14.15 2.16
C TRP A 142 3.24 -14.77 1.50
N HIS A 143 3.42 -15.41 0.33
CA HIS A 143 2.32 -16.06 -0.39
C HIS A 143 1.66 -17.16 0.42
N LYS A 144 2.44 -18.03 1.06
CA LYS A 144 1.90 -19.08 1.92
C LYS A 144 1.04 -18.51 3.05
N SER A 145 1.44 -17.39 3.64
CA SER A 145 0.67 -16.71 4.69
C SER A 145 -0.60 -16.06 4.15
N GLU A 146 -0.54 -15.49 2.95
CA GLU A 146 -1.65 -14.77 2.33
C GLU A 146 -2.70 -15.72 1.73
N ASP A 147 -2.28 -16.83 1.12
CA ASP A 147 -3.15 -17.86 0.55
C ASP A 147 -4.07 -18.49 1.61
N GLN A 148 -3.61 -18.57 2.86
CA GLN A 148 -4.41 -19.04 4.00
C GLN A 148 -5.54 -18.07 4.37
N LYS A 149 -5.41 -16.79 4.02
CA LYS A 149 -6.35 -15.73 4.40
C LYS A 149 -7.43 -15.47 3.35
N ILE A 150 -7.27 -15.95 2.11
CA ILE A 150 -8.16 -15.62 0.97
C ILE A 150 -9.64 -15.88 1.28
N LYS A 151 -9.98 -16.95 2.03
CA LYS A 151 -11.38 -17.29 2.36
C LYS A 151 -11.98 -16.46 3.49
N TYR A 152 -11.16 -15.77 4.26
CA TYR A 152 -11.55 -15.15 5.54
C TYR A 152 -11.40 -13.63 5.53
N ARG A 153 -10.93 -13.06 4.42
CA ARG A 153 -10.59 -11.63 4.32
C ARG A 153 -10.99 -11.10 2.95
N ALA A 154 -11.70 -9.98 2.93
CA ALA A 154 -11.93 -9.24 1.70
C ALA A 154 -10.62 -8.66 1.15
N ASP A 155 -10.48 -8.60 -0.18
CA ASP A 155 -9.29 -8.02 -0.77
C ASP A 155 -9.25 -6.50 -0.63
N PRO A 156 -8.06 -5.88 -0.48
CA PRO A 156 -7.93 -4.44 -0.25
C PRO A 156 -8.64 -3.58 -1.29
N TRP A 157 -8.56 -3.97 -2.56
CA TRP A 157 -9.17 -3.26 -3.68
C TRP A 157 -10.71 -3.39 -3.72
N THR A 158 -11.30 -4.33 -2.97
CA THR A 158 -12.77 -4.45 -2.86
C THR A 158 -13.36 -3.50 -1.82
N VAL A 159 -12.53 -2.93 -0.93
CA VAL A 159 -12.97 -1.97 0.09
C VAL A 159 -13.29 -0.60 -0.52
N TYR A 160 -12.73 -0.31 -1.70
CA TYR A 160 -12.91 0.94 -2.44
C TYR A 160 -13.88 0.83 -3.61
N ALA A 161 -14.57 -0.30 -3.74
CA ALA A 161 -15.56 -0.57 -4.78
C ALA A 161 -16.92 0.06 -4.49
#